data_AF-A0A1I6WQY8-F1
#
_entry.id   AF-A0A1I6WQY8-F1
#
_cell.length_a   1.000
_cell.length_b   1.000
_cell.length_c   1.000
_cell.angle_alpha   90.00
_cell.angle_beta   90.00
_cell.angle_gamma   90.00
#
_symmetry.space_group_name_H-M   'P 1'
#
loop_
_entity.id
_entity.type
_entity.pdbx_description
1 polymer ?
#
loop_
_entity_poly.entity_id
_entity_poly.type
_entity_poly.pdbx_seq_one_letter_code
_entity_poly.pdbx_strand_id
1 'polypeptide(L)'
;MTKHIRPFSPEVRERAVRMVLEHQGEHDTQYGAIRSIAAKIGCSGETLRNWVRQAERDKGVRAGPTTDERERIKALERENRELRQANEILRKASAYFALAELDRRSRT
;
A
#
# COMPACT_ATOMS: atom_id res chain seq x y z
N MET A 1 -22.64 6.93 7.44
CA MET A 1 -21.47 7.79 7.71
C MET A 1 -20.28 6.91 8.09
N THR A 2 -19.25 6.83 7.25
CA THR A 2 -18.01 6.11 7.60
C THR A 2 -17.20 6.96 8.56
N LYS A 3 -17.04 6.52 9.82
CA LYS A 3 -16.22 7.20 10.83
C LYS A 3 -14.78 7.24 10.32
N HIS A 4 -14.30 8.43 9.94
CA HIS A 4 -12.91 8.60 9.51
C HIS A 4 -12.02 8.57 10.76
N ILE A 5 -11.46 7.40 11.06
CA ILE A 5 -10.52 7.23 12.16
C ILE A 5 -9.18 7.82 11.71
N ARG A 6 -8.68 8.80 12.47
CA ARG A 6 -7.36 9.38 12.22
C ARG A 6 -6.30 8.27 12.34
N PRO A 7 -5.45 8.08 11.32
CA PRO A 7 -4.42 7.07 11.37
C PRO A 7 -3.40 7.40 12.47
N PHE A 8 -2.88 6.38 13.15
CA PHE A 8 -1.75 6.54 14.07
C PHE A 8 -0.53 7.09 13.32
N SER A 9 0.20 7.99 13.96
CA SER A 9 1.42 8.58 13.39
C SER A 9 2.51 7.50 13.22
N PRO A 10 3.43 7.66 12.25
CA PRO A 10 4.52 6.70 12.03
C PRO A 10 5.35 6.46 13.29
N GLU A 11 5.63 7.50 14.05
CA GLU A 11 6.47 7.45 15.25
C GLU A 11 5.81 6.60 16.35
N VAL A 12 4.47 6.69 16.49
CA VAL A 12 3.72 5.84 17.43
C VAL A 12 3.77 4.37 17.00
N ARG A 13 3.66 4.10 15.70
CA ARG A 13 3.73 2.73 15.17
C ARG A 13 5.09 2.11 15.39
N GLU A 14 6.15 2.83 15.02
CA GLU A 14 7.54 2.38 15.19
C GLU A 14 7.86 2.12 16.65
N ARG A 15 7.46 3.05 17.55
CA ARG A 15 7.63 2.87 18.99
C ARG A 15 6.88 1.65 19.51
N ALA A 16 5.64 1.43 19.08
CA ALA A 16 4.84 0.29 19.50
C ALA A 16 5.45 -1.04 19.03
N VAL A 17 5.91 -1.12 17.77
CA VAL A 17 6.60 -2.30 17.24
C VAL A 17 7.89 -2.56 18.01
N ARG A 18 8.71 -1.52 18.26
CA ARG A 18 9.94 -1.64 19.02
C ARG A 18 9.69 -2.20 20.42
N MET A 19 8.70 -1.66 21.13
CA MET A 19 8.32 -2.13 22.46
C MET A 19 7.92 -3.62 22.44
N VAL A 20 7.22 -4.08 21.39
CA VAL A 20 6.86 -5.51 21.26
C VAL A 20 8.10 -6.37 21.12
N LEU A 21 9.04 -5.97 20.27
CA LEU A 21 10.26 -6.74 20.03
C LEU A 21 11.18 -6.76 21.27
N GLU A 22 11.24 -5.67 22.03
CA GLU A 22 12.02 -5.58 23.27
C GLU A 22 11.45 -6.47 24.38
N HIS A 23 10.13 -6.46 24.57
CA HIS A 23 9.48 -7.16 25.68
C HIS A 23 8.96 -8.55 25.29
N GLN A 24 9.25 -9.05 24.08
CA GLN A 24 8.73 -10.35 23.63
C GLN A 24 9.20 -11.52 24.50
N GLY A 25 10.39 -11.42 25.12
CA GLY A 25 10.95 -12.44 26.00
C GLY A 25 10.29 -12.49 27.39
N GLU A 26 9.55 -11.46 27.77
CA GLU A 26 8.83 -11.37 29.05
C GLU A 26 7.44 -12.04 28.99
N HIS A 27 7.05 -12.53 27.82
CA HIS A 27 5.73 -13.09 27.55
C HIS A 27 5.85 -14.48 26.92
N ASP A 28 4.95 -15.40 27.29
CA ASP A 28 4.94 -16.78 26.77
C ASP A 28 4.79 -16.85 25.24
N THR A 29 4.17 -15.83 24.65
CA THR A 29 3.97 -15.72 23.20
C THR A 29 4.13 -14.28 22.73
N GLN A 30 4.56 -14.12 21.48
CA GLN A 30 4.58 -12.82 20.80
C GLN A 30 3.18 -12.16 20.82
N TYR A 31 2.12 -12.97 20.71
CA TYR A 31 0.75 -12.46 20.79
C TYR A 31 0.41 -11.90 22.18
N GLY A 32 0.92 -12.50 23.25
CA GLY A 32 0.82 -11.96 24.61
C GLY A 32 1.45 -10.57 24.74
N ALA A 33 2.68 -10.41 24.23
CA ALA A 33 3.37 -9.12 24.17
C ALA A 33 2.58 -8.08 23.37
N ILE A 34 2.07 -8.47 22.20
CA ILE A 34 1.23 -7.61 21.36
C ILE A 34 -0.02 -7.14 22.11
N ARG A 35 -0.74 -8.02 22.81
CA ARG A 35 -1.95 -7.62 23.55
C ARG A 35 -1.64 -6.66 24.69
N SER A 36 -0.59 -6.94 25.47
CA SER A 36 -0.13 -6.10 26.57
C SER A 36 0.21 -4.69 26.08
N ILE A 37 0.97 -4.58 24.99
CA ILE A 37 1.44 -3.30 24.46
C ILE A 37 0.35 -2.56 23.70
N ALA A 38 -0.52 -3.26 22.96
CA ALA A 38 -1.65 -2.65 22.27
C ALA A 38 -2.56 -1.89 23.24
N ALA A 39 -2.81 -2.46 24.43
CA ALA A 39 -3.56 -1.81 25.51
C ALA A 39 -2.86 -0.52 26.01
N LYS A 40 -1.52 -0.54 26.16
CA LYS A 40 -0.74 0.65 26.57
C LYS A 40 -0.76 1.77 25.53
N ILE A 41 -0.74 1.41 24.24
CA ILE A 41 -0.74 2.38 23.12
C ILE A 41 -2.15 2.89 22.79
N GLY A 42 -3.20 2.18 23.21
CA GLY A 42 -4.59 2.52 22.88
C GLY A 42 -4.99 2.11 21.46
N CYS A 43 -4.42 1.02 20.94
CA CYS A 43 -4.79 0.45 19.63
C CYS A 43 -5.30 -0.99 19.79
N SER A 44 -5.93 -1.54 18.74
CA SER A 44 -6.35 -2.94 18.78
C SER A 44 -5.13 -3.87 18.66
N GLY A 45 -5.18 -5.03 19.31
CA GLY A 45 -4.12 -6.04 19.19
C GLY A 45 -3.88 -6.49 17.74
N GLU A 46 -4.94 -6.53 16.93
CA GLU A 46 -4.83 -6.83 15.49
C GLU A 46 -4.08 -5.73 14.72
N THR A 47 -4.31 -4.46 15.06
CA THR A 47 -3.59 -3.34 14.45
C THR A 47 -2.10 -3.45 14.73
N LEU A 48 -1.72 -3.64 15.99
CA LEU A 48 -0.32 -3.77 16.38
C LEU A 48 0.32 -5.04 15.78
N ARG A 49 -0.41 -6.16 15.74
CA ARG A 49 0.03 -7.38 15.07
C ARG A 49 0.36 -7.15 13.60
N ASN A 50 -0.44 -6.36 12.90
CA ASN A 50 -0.19 -6.05 11.49
C ASN A 50 1.08 -5.21 11.31
N TRP A 51 1.34 -4.26 12.20
CA TRP A 51 2.59 -3.48 12.18
C TRP A 51 3.81 -4.35 12.48
N VAL A 52 3.75 -5.21 13.49
CA VAL A 52 4.83 -6.14 13.84
C VAL A 52 5.14 -7.06 12.66
N ARG A 53 4.10 -7.68 12.06
CA ARG A 53 4.27 -8.53 10.87
C ARG A 53 4.83 -7.79 9.67
N GLN A 54 4.49 -6.52 9.48
CA GLN A 54 5.08 -5.72 8.42
C GLN A 54 6.56 -5.46 8.69
N ALA A 55 6.91 -5.08 9.92
CA ALA A 55 8.31 -4.91 10.32
C ALA A 55 9.12 -6.22 10.21
N GLU A 56 8.52 -7.38 10.48
CA GLU A 56 9.14 -8.69 10.24
C GLU A 56 9.42 -8.93 8.75
N ARG A 57 8.50 -8.54 7.85
CA ARG A 57 8.72 -8.64 6.40
C ARG A 57 9.82 -7.68 5.94
N ASP A 58 9.79 -6.45 6.43
CA ASP A 58 10.79 -5.43 6.10
C ASP A 58 12.21 -5.84 6.54
N LYS A 59 12.31 -6.69 7.58
CA LYS A 59 13.56 -7.31 8.05
C LYS A 59 13.87 -8.68 7.42
N GLY A 60 13.04 -9.18 6.51
CA GLY A 60 13.21 -10.50 5.89
C GLY A 60 12.96 -11.70 6.81
N VAL A 61 12.43 -11.48 8.02
CA VAL A 61 12.08 -12.56 8.98
C VAL A 61 10.82 -13.30 8.54
N ARG A 62 9.91 -12.61 7.84
CA ARG A 62 8.64 -13.15 7.38
C ARG A 62 8.50 -12.97 5.87
N ALA A 63 7.95 -13.99 5.20
CA ALA A 63 7.61 -13.89 3.79
C ALA A 63 6.51 -12.86 3.50
N GLY A 64 6.56 -12.32 2.29
CA GLY A 64 5.62 -11.33 1.76
C GLY A 64 6.29 -9.99 1.49
N PRO A 65 5.57 -9.07 0.82
CA PRO A 65 6.19 -7.85 0.32
C PRO A 65 6.52 -6.87 1.44
N THR A 66 7.71 -6.29 1.36
CA THR A 66 8.17 -5.20 2.22
C THR A 66 7.35 -3.94 1.96
N THR A 67 7.48 -2.96 2.86
CA THR A 67 6.84 -1.67 2.74
C THR A 67 7.28 -0.98 1.43
N ASP A 68 8.57 -1.01 1.13
CA ASP A 68 9.14 -0.41 -0.09
C ASP A 68 8.62 -1.11 -1.36
N GLU A 69 8.54 -2.44 -1.36
CA GLU A 69 7.99 -3.20 -2.49
C GLU A 69 6.52 -2.85 -2.73
N ARG A 70 5.72 -2.70 -1.67
CA ARG A 70 4.31 -2.28 -1.77
C ARG A 70 4.18 -0.87 -2.35
N GLU A 71 5.03 0.06 -1.94
CA GLU A 71 5.05 1.42 -2.48
C GLU A 71 5.43 1.42 -3.96
N ARG A 72 6.43 0.61 -4.33
CA ARG A 72 6.85 0.46 -5.73
C ARG A 72 5.73 -0.14 -6.59
N ILE A 73 5.06 -1.19 -6.12
CA ILE A 73 3.91 -1.79 -6.82
C ILE A 73 2.82 -0.73 -7.03
N LYS A 74 2.47 0.03 -5.99
CA LYS A 74 1.44 1.08 -6.10
C LYS A 74 1.82 2.17 -7.10
N ALA A 75 3.09 2.57 -7.12
CA ALA A 75 3.60 3.56 -8.09
C ALA A 75 3.51 3.02 -9.52
N LEU A 76 3.95 1.77 -9.75
CA LEU A 76 3.89 1.11 -11.05
C LEU A 76 2.45 0.91 -11.53
N GLU A 77 1.53 0.52 -10.65
CA GLU A 77 0.12 0.40 -10.99
C GLU A 77 -0.48 1.75 -11.40
N ARG A 78 -0.07 2.84 -10.75
CA ARG A 78 -0.49 4.20 -11.13
C ARG A 78 0.03 4.56 -12.51
N GLU A 79 1.33 4.40 -12.73
CA GLU A 79 1.96 4.66 -14.02
C GLU A 79 1.32 3.82 -15.14
N ASN A 80 1.05 2.53 -14.89
CA ASN A 80 0.41 1.67 -15.86
C ASN A 80 -1.01 2.15 -16.22
N ARG A 81 -1.78 2.66 -15.25
CA ARG A 81 -3.10 3.27 -15.51
C ARG A 81 -2.98 4.51 -16.38
N GLU A 82 -2.04 5.39 -16.07
CA GLU A 82 -1.79 6.63 -16.83
C GLU A 82 -1.36 6.31 -18.28
N LEU A 83 -0.45 5.35 -18.46
CA LEU A 83 -0.01 4.89 -19.77
C LEU A 83 -1.14 4.23 -20.58
N ARG A 84 -2.01 3.45 -19.93
CA ARG A 84 -3.18 2.86 -20.61
C ARG A 84 -4.13 3.95 -21.08
N GLN A 85 -4.39 4.96 -20.25
CA GLN A 85 -5.24 6.09 -20.62
C GLN A 85 -4.64 6.89 -21.78
N ALA A 86 -3.34 7.18 -21.74
CA ALA A 86 -2.65 7.88 -22.83
C ALA A 86 -2.73 7.09 -24.15
N ASN A 87 -2.47 5.78 -24.10
CA ASN A 87 -2.60 4.91 -25.28
C ASN A 87 -4.02 4.88 -25.85
N GLU A 88 -5.04 4.91 -24.99
CA GLU A 88 -6.44 4.98 -25.44
C GLU A 88 -6.72 6.28 -26.19
N ILE A 89 -6.24 7.42 -25.66
CA ILE A 89 -6.38 8.73 -26.32
C ILE A 89 -5.70 8.71 -27.69
N LEU A 90 -4.47 8.22 -27.77
CA LEU A 90 -3.70 8.15 -29.02
C LEU A 90 -4.38 7.26 -30.06
N ARG A 91 -4.94 6.12 -29.65
CA ARG A 91 -5.71 5.23 -30.54
C ARG A 91 -6.94 5.92 -31.09
N LYS A 92 -7.71 6.61 -30.24
CA LYS A 92 -8.90 7.38 -30.66
C LYS A 92 -8.53 8.51 -31.63
N ALA A 93 -7.46 9.25 -31.33
CA ALA A 93 -6.97 10.31 -32.20
C ALA A 93 -6.52 9.75 -33.56
N SER A 94 -5.77 8.65 -33.57
CA SER A 94 -5.32 8.00 -34.82
C SER A 94 -6.49 7.54 -35.69
N ALA A 95 -7.52 6.93 -35.08
CA ALA A 95 -8.72 6.53 -35.78
C ALA A 95 -9.49 7.74 -36.36
N TYR A 96 -9.59 8.82 -35.59
CA TYR A 96 -10.21 10.06 -36.05
C TYR A 96 -9.48 10.66 -37.27
N PHE A 97 -8.14 10.76 -37.21
CA PHE A 97 -7.35 11.28 -38.33
C PHE A 97 -7.43 10.37 -39.56
N ALA A 98 -7.41 9.05 -39.40
CA ALA A 98 -7.58 8.12 -40.52
C ALA A 98 -8.94 8.28 -41.19
N LEU A 99 -10.02 8.47 -40.42
CA LEU A 99 -11.37 8.71 -40.98
C LEU A 99 -11.44 10.05 -41.73
N ALA A 100 -10.86 11.11 -41.16
CA ALA A 100 -10.82 12.42 -41.80
C ALA A 100 -10.03 12.41 -43.13
N GLU A 101 -8.96 11.62 -43.21
CA GLU A 101 -8.20 11.43 -44.46
C GLU A 101 -9.05 10.73 -45.54
N LEU A 102 -9.81 9.69 -45.16
CA LEU A 102 -10.69 8.99 -46.09
C LEU A 102 -11.82 9.90 -46.61
N ASP A 103 -12.43 10.73 -45.76
CA ASP A 103 -13.49 11.68 -46.17
C ASP A 103 -12.99 12.75 -47.15
N ARG A 104 -11.73 13.19 -46.99
CA ARG A 104 -11.13 14.15 -47.92
C ARG A 104 -10.92 13.55 -49.31
N ARG A 105 -10.47 12.29 -49.38
CA ARG A 105 -10.20 11.59 -50.65
C ARG A 105 -11.45 11.21 -51.42
N SER A 106 -12.57 10.96 -50.73
CA SER A 106 -13.85 10.63 -51.40
C SER A 106 -14.57 11.85 -51.99
N ARG A 107 -14.15 13.07 -51.64
CA ARG A 107 -14.71 14.34 -52.12
C ARG A 107 -13.95 14.96 -53.31
N THR A 108 -12.79 14.42 -53.66
CA THR A 108 -12.01 14.73 -54.88
C THR A 108 -12.28 13.68 -55.94
#